data_AF-A0A5R2N0V3-F1
#
_entry.id   AF-A0A5R2N0V3-F1
#
_cell.length_a   1.000
_cell.length_b   1.000
_cell.length_c   1.000
_cell.angle_alpha   90.00
_cell.angle_beta   90.00
_cell.angle_gamma   90.00
#
_symmetry.space_group_name_H-M   'P 1'
#
loop_
_entity.id
_entity.type
_entity.pdbx_description
1 polymer ?
#
loop_
_entity_poly.entity_id
_entity_poly.type
_entity_poly.pdbx_seq_one_letter_code
_entity_poly.pdbx_strand_id
1 'polypeptide(L)' 'NLDPLRLVAGGEALADGVEAILQALGDGPLIFNLGHGITPETPVAHVEAMVKQVRSAAR' A
#
# COMPACT_ATOMS: atom_id res chain seq x y z
N ASN A 1 1.68 -8.47 -3.11
CA ASN A 1 1.40 -7.93 -1.76
C ASN A 1 2.46 -6.91 -1.38
N LEU A 2 2.09 -5.89 -0.60
CA LEU A 2 3.00 -4.81 -0.20
C LEU A 2 3.88 -5.25 0.99
N ASP A 3 5.18 -4.94 0.93
CA ASP A 3 6.09 -5.15 2.06
C ASP A 3 5.74 -4.20 3.22
N PRO A 4 5.48 -4.71 4.44
CA PRO A 4 5.22 -3.87 5.62
C PRO A 4 6.31 -2.83 5.90
N LEU A 5 7.57 -3.07 5.52
CA LEU A 5 8.64 -2.09 5.74
C LEU A 5 8.46 -0.84 4.88
N ARG A 6 7.83 -0.95 3.71
CA ARG A 6 7.45 0.22 2.91
C ARG A 6 6.36 1.04 3.59
N LEU A 7 5.44 0.37 4.29
CA LEU A 7 4.41 1.03 5.08
C LEU A 7 5.00 1.75 6.30
N VAL A 8 5.97 1.13 6.97
CA VAL A 8 6.72 1.80 8.05
C VAL A 8 7.48 3.02 7.52
N ALA A 9 8.17 2.89 6.37
CA ALA A 9 8.93 3.98 5.76
C ALA A 9 8.04 5.15 5.30
N GLY A 10 6.84 4.86 4.78
CA GLY A 10 5.93 5.88 4.26
C GLY A 10 6.47 6.58 3.01
N GLY A 11 6.00 7.80 2.78
CA GLY A 11 6.48 8.67 1.71
C GLY A 11 6.50 8.01 0.32
N GLU A 12 7.59 8.24 -0.42
CA GLU A 12 7.80 7.73 -1.77
C GLU A 12 7.89 6.20 -1.81
N ALA A 13 8.56 5.57 -0.83
CA ALA A 13 8.70 4.12 -0.77
C ALA A 13 7.34 3.39 -0.67
N LEU A 14 6.41 3.97 0.11
CA LEU A 14 5.03 3.52 0.18
C LEU A 14 4.29 3.77 -1.14
N ALA A 15 4.38 5.00 -1.66
CA ALA A 15 3.68 5.40 -2.87
C ALA A 15 4.05 4.51 -4.07
N ASP A 16 5.35 4.30 -4.30
CA ASP A 16 5.89 3.46 -5.37
C ASP A 16 5.48 2.00 -5.19
N GLY A 17 5.45 1.51 -3.94
CA GLY A 17 5.07 0.13 -3.65
C GLY A 17 3.60 -0.13 -3.97
N VAL A 18 2.73 0.81 -3.60
CA VAL A 18 1.30 0.73 -3.91
C VAL A 18 1.09 0.84 -5.42
N GLU A 19 1.71 1.82 -6.07
CA GLU A 19 1.59 2.05 -7.51
C GLU A 19 2.06 0.82 -8.31
N ALA A 20 3.22 0.26 -7.99
CA ALA A 20 3.76 -0.91 -8.70
C ALA A 20 2.82 -2.12 -8.65
N ILE A 21 2.16 -2.35 -7.51
CA ILE A 21 1.19 -3.44 -7.35
C ILE A 21 -0.06 -3.16 -8.19
N LEU A 22 -0.57 -1.94 -8.16
CA LEU A 22 -1.77 -1.55 -8.91
C LEU A 22 -1.52 -1.58 -10.42
N GLN A 23 -0.37 -1.11 -10.90
CA GLN A 23 0.01 -1.21 -12.31
C GLN A 23 0.13 -2.66 -12.78
N ALA A 24 0.66 -3.55 -11.94
CA ALA A 24 0.86 -4.94 -12.32
C ALA A 24 -0.42 -5.80 -12.24
N LEU A 25 -1.34 -5.48 -11.32
CA LEU A 25 -2.43 -6.38 -10.92
C LEU A 25 -3.81 -5.70 -10.89
N GLY A 26 -3.91 -4.40 -11.16
CA GLY A 26 -5.12 -3.59 -10.99
C GLY A 26 -6.16 -3.71 -12.11
N ASP A 27 -5.80 -4.28 -13.26
CA ASP A 27 -6.71 -4.44 -14.42
C ASP A 27 -7.76 -5.56 -14.23
N GLY A 28 -7.70 -6.28 -13.11
CA GLY A 28 -8.64 -7.35 -12.76
C GLY A 28 -9.04 -7.31 -11.30
N PRO A 29 -9.80 -8.32 -10.82
CA PRO A 29 -10.19 -8.41 -9.42
C PRO A 29 -8.95 -8.48 -8.51
N LEU A 30 -8.73 -7.43 -7.72
CA LEU A 30 -7.59 -7.31 -6.83
C LEU A 30 -8.06 -7.00 -5.40
N ILE A 31 -7.65 -7.85 -4.46
CA ILE A 31 -7.70 -7.53 -3.03
C ILE A 31 -6.30 -7.04 -2.65
N PHE A 32 -6.13 -5.73 -2.58
CA PHE A 32 -4.87 -5.14 -2.12
C PHE A 32 -4.66 -5.47 -0.64
N ASN A 33 -3.47 -5.95 -0.29
CA ASN A 33 -3.11 -6.26 1.09
C ASN A 33 -1.58 -6.20 1.31
N LEU A 34 -1.20 -6.19 2.58
CA LEU A 34 0.18 -6.36 3.01
C LEU A 34 0.61 -7.82 2.89
N GLY A 35 1.91 -8.05 2.74
CA GLY A 35 2.50 -9.39 2.73
C GLY A 35 2.52 -10.05 4.11
N HIS A 36 2.51 -9.24 5.17
CA HIS A 36 2.43 -9.64 6.58
C HIS A 36 1.64 -8.59 7.37
N GLY A 37 1.47 -8.78 8.67
CA GLY A 37 0.76 -7.82 9.54
C GLY A 37 1.44 -6.45 9.62
N ILE A 38 0.64 -5.44 9.98
CA ILE A 38 1.14 -4.11 10.37
C ILE A 38 1.99 -4.26 11.64
N THR A 39 3.15 -3.60 11.67
CA THR A 39 4.03 -3.61 12.85
C THR A 39 3.77 -2.42 13.76
N PRO A 40 4.08 -2.50 15.08
CA PRO A 40 3.83 -1.42 16.03
C PRO A 40 4.51 -0.09 15.68
N GLU A 41 5.61 -0.13 14.91
CA GLU A 41 6.37 1.04 14.49
C GLU A 41 5.69 1.80 13.35
N THR A 42 4.63 1.24 12.74
CA THR A 42 3.94 1.84 11.61
C THR A 42 3.14 3.07 12.07
N PRO A 43 3.44 4.29 11.57
CA PRO A 43 2.63 5.45 11.85
C PRO A 43 1.24 5.30 11.22
N VAL A 44 0.19 5.64 11.97
CA VAL A 44 -1.21 5.57 11.47
C VAL A 44 -1.40 6.38 10.20
N ALA A 45 -0.74 7.54 10.10
CA ALA A 45 -0.78 8.38 8.90
C ALA A 45 -0.28 7.66 7.63
N HIS A 46 0.65 6.71 7.75
CA HIS A 46 1.12 5.91 6.61
C HIS A 46 0.06 4.89 6.18
N VAL A 47 -0.67 4.30 7.14
CA VAL A 47 -1.82 3.43 6.85
C VAL A 47 -2.92 4.21 6.13
N GLU A 48 -3.24 5.41 6.61
CA GLU A 48 -4.22 6.29 5.97
C GLU A 48 -3.80 6.68 4.55
N ALA A 49 -2.53 7.01 4.34
CA ALA A 49 -1.97 7.32 3.02
C ALA A 49 -2.10 6.13 2.06
N MET A 50 -1.73 4.92 2.50
CA MET A 50 -1.88 3.69 1.72
C MET A 50 -3.34 3.46 1.32
N VAL A 51 -4.27 3.52 2.28
CA VAL A 51 -5.70 3.31 2.02
C VAL A 51 -6.24 4.35 1.05
N LYS A 52 -5.86 5.63 1.23
CA LYS A 52 -6.26 6.71 0.32
C LYS A 52 -5.78 6.43 -1.11
N GLN A 53 -4.52 6.03 -1.28
CA GLN A 53 -3.96 5.76 -2.60
C GLN A 53 -4.65 4.57 -3.28
N VAL A 54 -4.81 3.44 -2.58
CA VAL A 54 -5.51 2.25 -3.12
C VAL A 54 -6.94 2.59 -3.55
N ARG A 55 -7.69 3.32 -2.72
CA ARG A 55 -9.07 3.70 -3.02
C ARG A 55 -9.20 4.76 -4.12
N SER A 56 -8.15 5.55 -4.36
CA SER A 56 -8.16 6.54 -5.45
C SER A 56 -7.86 5.89 -6.81
N ALA A 57 -7.19 4.74 -6.83
CA ALA A 57 -6.85 4.00 -8.04
C ALA A 57 -7.98 3.07 -8.51
N ALA A 58 -8.76 2.49 -7.59
CA ALA A 58 -9.93 1.69 -7.93
C ALA A 58 -11.08 2.60 -8.41
N ARG A 59 -11.40 2.54 -9.72
CA ARG A 59 -12.62 3.08 -10.30
C ARG A 59 -13.55 1.95 -10.71
#